data_AF-A0A381P7C9-F1
#
_entry.id   AF-A0A381P7C9-F1
#
_cell.length_a   1.000
_cell.length_b   1.000
_cell.length_c   1.000
_cell.angle_alpha   90.00
_cell.angle_beta   90.00
_cell.angle_gamma   90.00
#
_symmetry.space_group_name_H-M   'P 1'
#
loop_
_entity.id
_entity.type
_entity.pdbx_description
1 polymer ?
#
loop_
_entity_poly.entity_id
_entity_poly.type
_entity_poly.pdbx_seq_one_letter_code
_entity_poly.pdbx_strand_id
1 'polypeptide(L)' 'MVSPAAISESVGTEQPGEDPSDQVIFTIDDDVCTRCALCVDRCPTGVIIMGRLEEVPPEGDGHQRTASYGYGYGMRLT' A
#
# COMPACT_ATOMS: atom_id res chain seq x y z
N MET A 1 34.80 0.04 -8.61
CA MET A 1 33.35 0.00 -8.93
C MET A 1 32.94 -1.46 -8.93
N VAL A 2 31.87 -1.80 -8.23
CA VAL A 2 31.31 -3.16 -8.21
C VAL A 2 30.47 -3.35 -9.47
N SER A 3 30.54 -4.53 -10.07
CA SER A 3 29.72 -4.90 -11.23
C SER A 3 28.26 -5.11 -10.81
N PRO A 4 27.26 -4.68 -11.59
CA PRO A 4 25.85 -5.01 -11.35
C PRO A 4 25.57 -6.52 -11.28
N ALA A 5 26.41 -7.35 -11.91
CA ALA A 5 26.30 -8.81 -11.84
C ALA A 5 26.42 -9.35 -10.41
N ALA A 6 27.18 -8.67 -9.55
CA ALA A 6 27.38 -9.08 -8.16
C ALA A 6 26.08 -9.05 -7.32
N ILE A 7 25.09 -8.26 -7.74
CA ILE A 7 23.77 -8.19 -7.08
C ILE A 7 22.95 -9.44 -7.43
N SER A 8 22.97 -9.85 -8.70
CA SER A 8 22.23 -11.02 -9.18
C SER A 8 22.82 -12.36 -8.69
N GLU A 9 24.12 -12.41 -8.40
CA GLU A 9 24.84 -13.61 -7.94
C GLU A 9 24.96 -13.67 -6.40
N SER A 10 24.38 -12.70 -5.70
CA SER A 10 24.46 -12.63 -4.23
C SER A 10 23.63 -13.74 -3.58
N VAL A 11 24.17 -14.34 -2.52
CA VAL A 11 23.55 -15.45 -1.78
C VAL A 11 23.23 -14.96 -0.38
N GLY A 12 22.02 -15.25 0.11
CA GLY A 12 21.56 -14.82 1.44
C GLY A 12 21.01 -13.39 1.48
N THR A 13 20.65 -12.82 0.33
CA THR A 13 19.80 -11.64 0.26
C THR A 13 18.33 -12.06 0.42
N GLU A 14 17.54 -11.20 1.05
CA GLU A 14 16.09 -11.35 1.07
C GLU A 14 15.55 -11.44 -0.38
N GLN A 15 14.77 -12.48 -0.68
CA GLN A 15 14.05 -12.63 -1.95
C GLN A 15 12.57 -12.32 -1.68
N PRO A 16 12.13 -11.06 -1.91
CA PRO A 16 10.79 -10.64 -1.54
C PRO A 16 9.74 -11.48 -2.27
N GLY A 17 8.90 -12.18 -1.51
CA GLY A 17 7.79 -12.98 -2.04
C GLY A 17 8.04 -14.49 -2.14
N GLU A 18 9.28 -14.97 -1.98
CA GLU A 18 9.58 -16.40 -1.87
C GLU A 18 9.74 -16.86 -0.41
N ASP A 19 10.08 -15.94 0.50
CA ASP A 19 10.21 -16.26 1.92
C ASP A 19 8.82 -16.33 2.58
N PRO A 20 8.46 -17.44 3.27
CA PRO A 20 7.21 -17.52 4.03
C PRO A 20 7.06 -16.41 5.09
N SER A 21 8.15 -15.76 5.54
CA SER A 21 8.06 -14.61 6.45
C SER A 21 7.50 -13.35 5.80
N ASP A 22 7.49 -13.25 4.47
CA ASP A 22 6.93 -12.09 3.74
C ASP A 22 5.40 -12.11 3.68
N GLN A 23 4.75 -13.21 4.09
CA GLN A 23 3.30 -13.32 4.16
C GLN A 23 2.76 -12.68 5.45
N VAL A 24 2.75 -11.35 5.48
CA VAL A 24 2.21 -10.58 6.59
C VAL A 24 0.77 -10.13 6.30
N ILE A 25 -0.13 -10.39 7.25
CA ILE A 25 -1.49 -9.82 7.22
C ILE A 25 -1.46 -8.49 7.97
N PHE A 26 -1.83 -7.43 7.28
CA PHE A 26 -1.99 -6.11 7.88
C PHE A 26 -3.43 -5.94 8.39
N THR A 27 -3.65 -6.11 9.69
CA THR A 27 -4.96 -5.93 10.33
C THR A 27 -5.08 -4.55 10.96
N ILE A 28 -6.21 -3.88 10.76
CA ILE A 28 -6.54 -2.62 11.42
C ILE A 28 -7.51 -2.91 12.56
N ASP A 29 -7.17 -2.44 13.77
CA ASP A 29 -8.06 -2.46 14.93
C ASP A 29 -9.05 -1.29 14.83
N ASP A 30 -10.33 -1.57 14.57
CA ASP A 30 -11.36 -0.54 14.40
C ASP A 30 -11.73 0.16 15.72
N ASP A 31 -11.49 -0.48 16.87
CA ASP A 31 -11.80 0.12 18.18
C ASP A 31 -10.82 1.24 18.53
N VAL A 32 -9.59 1.17 18.01
CA VAL A 32 -8.53 2.17 18.24
C VAL A 32 -8.33 3.09 17.03
N CYS A 33 -8.80 2.69 15.85
CA CYS A 33 -8.64 3.46 14.61
C CYS A 33 -9.34 4.83 14.69
N THR A 34 -8.54 5.90 14.62
CA THR A 34 -9.04 7.29 14.62
C THR A 34 -9.50 7.77 13.25
N ARG A 35 -9.43 6.92 12.21
CA ARG A 35 -9.77 7.25 10.81
C ARG A 35 -8.94 8.42 10.25
N CYS A 36 -7.66 8.48 10.61
CA CYS A 36 -6.72 9.53 10.18
C CYS A 36 -6.13 9.34 8.76
N ALA A 37 -6.40 8.21 8.10
CA ALA A 37 -5.92 7.85 6.76
C ALA A 37 -4.40 7.69 6.55
N LEU A 38 -3.59 7.77 7.61
CA LEU A 38 -2.15 7.56 7.51
C LEU A 38 -1.76 6.19 6.92
N CYS A 39 -2.56 5.15 7.16
CA CYS A 39 -2.32 3.82 6.61
C CYS A 39 -2.53 3.76 5.08
N VAL A 40 -3.50 4.51 4.55
CA VAL A 40 -3.73 4.66 3.11
C VAL A 40 -2.52 5.37 2.49
N ASP A 41 -2.15 6.53 3.02
CA ASP A 41 -1.06 7.37 2.49
C ASP A 41 0.31 6.70 2.48
N ARG A 42 0.57 5.83 3.45
CA ARG A 42 1.85 5.14 3.60
C ARG A 42 1.89 3.81 2.87
N CYS A 43 0.78 3.36 2.29
CA CYS A 43 0.74 2.10 1.56
C CYS A 43 1.51 2.25 0.23
N PRO A 44 2.71 1.66 0.08
CA PRO A 44 3.52 1.83 -1.12
C PRO A 44 2.88 1.17 -2.35
N THR A 45 2.01 0.19 -2.13
CA THR A 45 1.28 -0.54 -3.18
C THR A 45 -0.10 0.03 -3.49
N GLY A 46 -0.64 0.93 -2.64
CA GLY A 46 -1.97 1.52 -2.86
C GLY A 46 -3.14 0.53 -2.77
N VAL A 47 -3.00 -0.53 -1.97
CA VAL A 47 -4.05 -1.57 -1.81
C VAL A 47 -4.96 -1.31 -0.61
N ILE A 48 -4.58 -0.40 0.30
CA ILE A 48 -5.38 -0.04 1.48
C ILE A 48 -6.26 1.15 1.10
N ILE A 49 -7.58 0.96 1.05
CA ILE A 49 -8.55 1.98 0.64
C ILE A 49 -9.50 2.29 1.80
N MET A 50 -9.74 3.58 2.06
CA MET A 50 -10.67 4.04 3.09
C MET A 50 -12.00 4.48 2.47
N GLY A 51 -12.88 3.60 2.01
CA GLY A 51 -14.10 4.05 1.31
C GLY A 51 -15.16 2.98 1.16
N ARG A 52 -16.25 3.33 0.46
CA ARG A 52 -17.26 2.33 0.07
C ARG A 52 -16.57 1.23 -0.73
N LEU A 53 -16.95 -0.03 -0.46
CA LEU A 53 -16.55 -1.19 -1.26
C LEU A 53 -17.06 -0.99 -2.70
N GLU A 54 -16.19 -0.53 -3.58
CA GLU A 54 -16.35 -0.57 -5.03
C GLU A 54 -15.31 -1.55 -5.59
N GLU A 55 -15.49 -1.97 -6.84
CA GLU A 55 -14.52 -2.86 -7.50
C GLU A 55 -13.15 -2.18 -7.57
N VAL A 56 -12.19 -2.72 -6.82
CA VAL A 56 -10.82 -2.19 -6.77
C VAL A 56 -10.12 -2.54 -8.08
N PRO A 57 -9.54 -1.56 -8.80
CA PRO A 57 -8.70 -1.86 -9.96
C PRO A 57 -7.55 -2.80 -9.55
N PRO A 58 -7.16 -3.76 -10.40
CA PRO A 58 -6.07 -4.69 -10.07
C PRO A 58 -4.73 -3.99 -9.85
N GLU A 59 -4.61 -2.73 -10.28
CA GLU A 59 -3.42 -1.89 -10.20
C GLU A 59 -3.37 -1.03 -8.93
N GLY A 60 -4.39 -1.10 -8.07
CA GLY A 60 -4.52 -0.28 -6.85
C GLY A 60 -5.10 1.12 -7.12
N ASP A 61 -5.36 1.88 -6.05
CA ASP A 61 -5.72 3.29 -6.19
C ASP A 61 -4.46 4.16 -6.28
N GLY A 62 -4.44 5.09 -7.24
CA GLY A 62 -3.28 5.93 -7.52
C GLY A 62 -3.06 7.08 -6.52
N HIS A 63 -3.59 7.00 -5.29
CA HIS A 63 -3.49 8.04 -4.26
C HIS A 63 -3.95 9.42 -4.77
N GLN A 64 -5.02 9.47 -5.57
CA GLN A 64 -5.39 10.71 -6.25
C GLN A 64 -5.90 11.75 -5.25
N ARG A 65 -5.14 12.84 -5.13
CA ARG A 65 -5.52 14.01 -4.32
C ARG A 65 -6.56 14.82 -5.07
N THR A 66 -7.72 15.03 -4.47
CA THR A 66 -8.74 15.93 -5.05
C THR A 66 -8.51 17.37 -4.60
N ALA A 67 -9.08 18.33 -5.34
CA ALA A 67 -8.87 19.77 -5.11
C ALA A 67 -9.36 20.26 -3.73
N SER A 68 -10.23 19.50 -3.07
CA SER A 68 -10.82 19.80 -1.76
C SER A 68 -10.00 19.20 -0.61
N TYR A 69 -8.68 19.35 -0.65
CA TYR A 69 -7.74 18.96 0.42
C TYR A 69 -7.89 17.52 0.98
N GLY A 70 -8.52 16.62 0.23
CA GLY A 70 -8.82 15.25 0.66
C GLY A 70 -8.39 14.23 -0.38
N TYR A 71 -7.88 13.10 0.10
CA TYR A 71 -7.82 11.86 -0.69
C TYR A 71 -9.25 11.49 -1.09
N GLY A 72 -9.47 11.22 -2.37
CA GLY A 72 -10.80 11.03 -2.98
C GLY A 72 -11.59 9.81 -2.51
N TYR A 73 -11.22 9.18 -1.39
CA TYR A 73 -11.91 8.03 -0.86
C TYR A 73 -13.27 8.47 -0.29
N GLY A 74 -14.38 8.02 -0.89
CA GLY A 74 -15.73 8.14 -0.30
C GLY A 74 -16.32 9.55 -0.07
N MET A 75 -15.70 10.62 -0.54
CA MET A 75 -16.27 11.97 -0.45
C MET A 75 -17.42 12.12 -1.45
N ARG A 76 -18.61 12.55 -1.01
CA ARG A 76 -19.69 12.95 -1.93
C ARG A 76 -19.19 14.15 -2.73
N LEU A 77 -18.71 13.90 -3.95
CA LEU A 77 -18.53 14.93 -4.97
C LEU A 77 -19.93 15.38 -5.39
N THR A 78 -20.44 16.41 -4.71
CA THR A 78 -21.58 17.20 -5.19
C THR A 78 -21.12 18.15 -6.28
#